data_AF-A0A5C7BDJ7-F1
#
_entry.id   AF-A0A5C7BDJ7-F1
#
_cell.length_a   1.000
_cell.length_b   1.000
_cell.length_c   1.000
_cell.angle_alpha   90.00
_cell.angle_beta   90.00
_cell.angle_gamma   90.00
#
_symmetry.space_group_name_H-M   'P 1'
#
loop_
_entity.id
_entity.type
_entity.pdbx_description
1 polymer ?
#
loop_
_entity_poly.entity_id
_entity_poly.type
_entity_poly.pdbx_seq_one_letter_code
_entity_poly.pdbx_strand_id
1 'polypeptide(L)'
;MSKHKEMYVYKNRCYMPFILYPPDMYDVPDAKADSQLIQSLDLDSDGTDFVMYLSIPYCRVCCKACPYFVDLLPMNNGKTQQLLDRYVDALVLDLKRHAATRRWGNARLRGVYIGGGTGSLLEISHLDKILSTLSRYFRLADDCEITLEGNAKDFDKEKAIFVANSIINRISLGAQSFQPEVLQIVGSPHKAQQTIDAIRMLQDAGIEHIQLDMMYNMPGHTLEHWEKDFKVLHELGIKHLTTYLYRVTPGTRQESLIKAGKVAPVADAESAIVKQMQTMIRQFAADAGMHNYMYEHYALPGYESRYNHWTMKECVDALGFGPGAYSFINQRRTGISKDVERYINAVTNGDNTFTTASIQLTPKLSKQRYMIFNLLYYRIDKAHYRQAWKTECYDDFKSIIDGLIRDNLMQDTETEFIVTEPGKNWSQNIMLEFFDDSMWENSQALKQQQSSWAMNNHMIDIGASKKEFWLARM
;
A
#
# COMPACT_ATOMS: atom_id res chain seq x y z
N MET A 1 5.05 -4.89 -38.19
CA MET A 1 4.37 -5.62 -37.09
C MET A 1 5.19 -6.86 -36.73
N SER A 2 6.18 -6.71 -35.86
CA SER A 2 6.83 -7.88 -35.24
C SER A 2 5.90 -8.39 -34.14
N LYS A 3 5.35 -9.60 -34.29
CA LYS A 3 4.69 -10.29 -33.17
C LYS A 3 5.81 -10.59 -32.17
N HIS A 4 5.97 -9.77 -31.14
CA HIS A 4 6.74 -10.17 -29.96
C HIS A 4 6.10 -11.43 -29.40
N LYS A 5 6.72 -12.58 -29.68
CA LYS A 5 6.39 -13.84 -29.05
C LYS A 5 6.69 -13.62 -27.57
N GLU A 6 5.66 -13.57 -26.71
CA GLU A 6 5.87 -13.52 -25.25
C GLU A 6 6.82 -14.66 -24.90
N MET A 7 8.00 -14.31 -24.38
CA MET A 7 8.98 -15.29 -23.95
C MET A 7 8.48 -15.82 -22.61
N TYR A 8 7.87 -17.00 -22.63
CA TYR A 8 7.47 -17.71 -21.42
C TYR A 8 8.75 -18.19 -20.73
N VAL A 9 9.20 -17.46 -19.71
CA VAL A 9 10.42 -17.82 -18.98
C VAL A 9 10.07 -18.71 -17.80
N TYR A 10 9.10 -18.33 -16.98
CA TYR A 10 8.57 -19.19 -15.93
C TYR A 10 7.38 -19.99 -16.45
N LYS A 11 7.21 -21.21 -15.91
CA LYS A 11 6.08 -22.09 -16.23
C LYS A 11 4.77 -21.62 -15.59
N ASN A 12 4.85 -21.10 -14.36
CA ASN A 12 3.69 -20.71 -13.56
C ASN A 12 3.82 -19.26 -13.13
N ARG A 13 2.79 -18.44 -13.37
CA ARG A 13 2.82 -17.03 -12.97
C ARG A 13 2.43 -16.86 -11.52
N CYS A 14 3.29 -16.18 -10.76
CA CYS A 14 2.96 -15.76 -9.42
C CYS A 14 2.18 -14.45 -9.47
N TYR A 15 1.13 -14.37 -8.64
CA TYR A 15 0.37 -13.16 -8.45
C TYR A 15 0.34 -12.74 -6.98
N MET A 16 1.12 -11.71 -6.65
CA MET A 16 1.22 -11.09 -5.33
C MET A 16 0.59 -9.69 -5.35
N PRO A 17 -0.68 -9.52 -4.97
CA PRO A 17 -1.34 -8.21 -5.00
C PRO A 17 -0.77 -7.21 -3.98
N PHE A 18 0.02 -7.67 -3.02
CA PHE A 18 0.77 -6.85 -2.08
C PHE A 18 2.01 -7.63 -1.63
N ILE A 19 3.05 -6.94 -1.14
CA ILE A 19 4.27 -7.57 -0.64
C ILE A 19 4.41 -7.30 0.85
N LEU A 20 4.51 -8.37 1.62
CA LEU A 20 4.73 -8.34 3.06
C LEU A 20 5.87 -9.29 3.38
N TYR A 21 7.01 -8.75 3.81
CA TYR A 21 8.22 -9.54 3.98
C TYR A 21 9.10 -9.04 5.16
N PRO A 22 9.45 -9.91 6.12
CA PRO A 22 8.96 -11.27 6.29
C PRO A 22 7.47 -11.27 6.70
N PRO A 23 6.72 -12.32 6.35
CA PRO A 23 5.30 -12.48 6.60
C PRO A 23 4.99 -13.08 7.97
N ASP A 24 5.97 -13.72 8.58
CA ASP A 24 5.82 -14.40 9.85
C ASP A 24 5.75 -13.38 10.97
N MET A 25 4.60 -13.35 11.65
CA MET A 25 4.38 -12.58 12.87
C MET A 25 3.73 -13.44 13.93
N TYR A 26 4.06 -13.20 15.19
CA TYR A 26 3.49 -13.83 16.37
C TYR A 26 2.63 -12.83 17.14
N ASP A 27 1.64 -13.34 17.87
CA ASP A 27 0.83 -12.54 18.79
C ASP A 27 1.65 -12.14 20.02
N VAL A 28 1.46 -10.91 20.47
CA VAL A 28 2.05 -10.39 21.71
C VAL A 28 1.00 -10.58 22.81
N PRO A 29 1.18 -11.55 23.73
CA PRO A 29 0.11 -12.07 24.57
C PRO A 29 -0.40 -11.08 25.65
N ASP A 30 0.34 -10.02 25.97
CA ASP A 30 -0.05 -9.02 26.97
C ASP A 30 0.17 -7.58 26.47
N ALA A 31 -0.82 -6.69 26.71
CA ALA A 31 -0.69 -5.24 26.46
C ALA A 31 0.25 -4.55 27.46
N LYS A 32 0.55 -5.22 28.59
CA LYS A 32 1.64 -4.83 29.49
C LYS A 32 2.94 -5.34 28.89
N ALA A 33 3.65 -4.43 28.23
CA ALA A 33 4.96 -4.57 27.59
C ALA A 33 5.59 -5.98 27.68
N ASP A 34 5.57 -6.73 26.57
CA ASP A 34 6.64 -7.67 26.33
C ASP A 34 7.94 -6.85 26.28
N SER A 35 8.67 -6.85 27.39
CA SER A 35 9.86 -6.03 27.58
C SER A 35 10.92 -6.32 26.53
N GLN A 36 10.95 -7.55 26.01
CA GLN A 36 11.85 -7.94 24.92
C GLN A 36 11.45 -7.28 23.60
N LEU A 37 10.15 -7.25 23.28
CA LEU A 37 9.67 -6.54 22.10
C LEU A 37 10.04 -5.07 22.18
N ILE A 38 9.64 -4.37 23.25
CA ILE A 38 9.86 -2.93 23.40
C ILE A 38 11.35 -2.58 23.36
N GLN A 39 12.19 -3.35 24.06
CA GLN A 39 13.64 -3.17 24.01
C GLN A 39 14.18 -3.34 22.59
N SER A 40 13.68 -4.31 21.83
CA SER A 40 14.14 -4.54 20.45
C SER A 40 13.77 -3.43 19.46
N LEU A 41 12.75 -2.61 19.76
CA LEU A 41 12.37 -1.47 18.93
C LEU A 41 13.32 -0.28 19.09
N ASP A 42 14.16 -0.28 20.14
CA ASP A 42 15.21 0.72 20.37
C ASP A 42 14.70 2.17 20.28
N LEU A 43 13.63 2.46 21.05
CA LEU A 43 12.93 3.74 21.03
C LEU A 43 13.69 4.86 21.77
N ASP A 44 14.62 4.50 22.65
CA ASP A 44 15.41 5.44 23.46
C ASP A 44 16.72 5.88 22.79
N SER A 45 17.03 5.36 21.60
CA SER A 45 18.17 5.77 20.77
C SER A 45 17.76 6.79 19.71
N ASP A 46 18.72 7.49 19.10
CA ASP A 46 18.41 8.37 17.96
C ASP A 46 17.97 7.54 16.75
N GLY A 47 16.84 7.93 16.16
CA GLY A 47 16.32 7.33 14.94
C GLY A 47 16.93 7.95 13.68
N THR A 48 16.58 7.37 12.54
CA THR A 48 16.87 7.94 11.22
C THR A 48 15.60 8.51 10.61
N ASP A 49 15.70 9.10 9.42
CA ASP A 49 14.53 9.52 8.65
C ASP A 49 13.46 8.41 8.62
N PHE A 50 12.20 8.79 8.78
CA PHE A 50 11.10 7.84 8.90
C PHE A 50 9.82 8.38 8.28
N VAL A 51 8.82 7.51 8.15
CA VAL A 51 7.48 7.88 7.71
C VAL A 51 6.41 7.41 8.69
N MET A 52 5.19 7.92 8.56
CA MET A 52 4.03 7.50 9.37
C MET A 52 2.84 7.05 8.54
N TYR A 53 2.16 6.00 9.01
CA TYR A 53 0.84 5.62 8.53
C TYR A 53 -0.20 5.83 9.62
N LEU A 54 -1.21 6.64 9.37
CA LEU A 54 -2.31 6.87 10.30
C LEU A 54 -3.56 6.11 9.81
N SER A 55 -3.87 5.00 10.46
CA SER A 55 -5.00 4.13 10.12
C SER A 55 -6.29 4.65 10.73
N ILE A 56 -7.12 5.31 9.93
CA ILE A 56 -8.48 5.72 10.27
C ILE A 56 -9.39 4.49 10.05
N PRO A 57 -9.88 3.84 11.12
CA PRO A 57 -10.45 2.49 11.00
C PRO A 57 -11.87 2.48 10.42
N TYR A 58 -12.40 3.62 9.98
CA TYR A 58 -13.81 3.80 9.72
C TYR A 58 -14.15 3.99 8.25
N CYS A 59 -15.25 3.38 7.83
CA CYS A 59 -15.92 3.61 6.56
C CYS A 59 -17.40 3.95 6.77
N ARG A 60 -17.99 4.75 5.87
CA ARG A 60 -19.45 4.93 5.83
C ARG A 60 -20.16 3.69 5.29
N VAL A 61 -19.52 2.97 4.37
CA VAL A 61 -20.02 1.75 3.74
C VAL A 61 -18.84 0.82 3.45
N CYS A 62 -19.06 -0.49 3.53
CA CYS A 62 -18.08 -1.47 3.07
C CYS A 62 -18.35 -1.81 1.61
N CYS A 63 -17.42 -1.48 0.71
CA CYS A 63 -17.51 -1.83 -0.71
C CYS A 63 -17.55 -3.37 -0.84
N LYS A 64 -18.31 -3.92 -1.81
CA LYS A 64 -18.55 -5.37 -1.88
C LYS A 64 -17.28 -6.20 -2.06
N ALA A 65 -16.26 -5.57 -2.66
CA ALA A 65 -14.97 -6.17 -2.98
C ALA A 65 -13.84 -5.77 -2.02
N CYS A 66 -14.10 -4.91 -1.02
CA CYS A 66 -13.05 -4.41 -0.14
C CYS A 66 -12.51 -5.56 0.74
N PRO A 67 -11.20 -5.87 0.67
CA PRO A 67 -10.60 -6.85 1.55
C PRO A 67 -10.14 -6.25 2.88
N TYR A 68 -10.01 -4.92 2.96
CA TYR A 68 -9.34 -4.23 4.06
C TYR A 68 -10.16 -4.23 5.35
N PHE A 69 -9.45 -4.11 6.47
CA PHE A 69 -10.08 -3.93 7.76
C PHE A 69 -10.76 -2.57 7.82
N VAL A 70 -12.06 -2.58 8.08
CA VAL A 70 -12.87 -1.38 8.26
C VAL A 70 -13.96 -1.68 9.28
N ASP A 71 -14.21 -0.73 10.17
CA ASP A 71 -15.41 -0.63 10.98
C ASP A 71 -16.40 0.35 10.33
N LEU A 72 -17.69 0.05 10.47
CA LEU A 72 -18.73 0.91 9.90
C LEU A 72 -19.20 1.92 10.92
N LEU A 73 -19.20 3.20 10.52
CA LEU A 73 -19.77 4.23 11.37
C LEU A 73 -21.29 4.10 11.45
N PRO A 74 -21.88 4.31 12.65
CA PRO A 74 -23.32 4.36 12.79
C PRO A 74 -23.92 5.48 11.92
N MET A 75 -25.14 5.29 11.41
CA MET A 75 -25.91 6.35 10.75
C MET A 75 -26.64 7.24 11.77
N ASN A 76 -25.93 7.72 12.80
CA ASN A 76 -26.47 8.63 13.81
C ASN A 76 -25.44 9.70 14.14
N ASN A 77 -25.65 10.92 13.62
CA ASN A 77 -24.68 12.01 13.67
C ASN A 77 -24.09 12.27 15.07
N GLY A 78 -24.91 12.24 16.13
CA GLY A 78 -24.42 12.47 17.49
C GLY A 78 -23.51 11.36 18.01
N LYS A 79 -23.84 10.09 17.75
CA LYS A 79 -22.99 8.96 18.13
C LYS A 79 -21.74 8.85 17.26
N THR A 80 -21.87 9.15 15.96
CA THR A 80 -20.75 9.15 15.00
C THR A 80 -19.69 10.14 15.42
N GLN A 81 -20.08 11.37 15.77
CA GLN A 81 -19.14 12.39 16.20
C GLN A 81 -18.38 11.98 17.46
N GLN A 82 -19.10 11.49 18.48
CA GLN A 82 -18.48 11.04 19.73
C GLN A 82 -17.48 9.90 19.52
N LEU A 83 -17.75 8.98 18.59
CA LEU A 83 -16.81 7.90 18.26
C LEU A 83 -15.54 8.44 17.58
N LEU A 84 -15.70 9.34 16.62
CA LEU A 84 -14.57 9.98 15.93
C LEU A 84 -13.74 10.82 16.88
N ASP A 85 -14.37 11.64 17.72
CA ASP A 85 -13.68 12.47 18.72
C ASP A 85 -12.85 11.62 19.67
N ARG A 86 -13.45 10.56 20.26
CA ARG A 86 -12.74 9.63 21.17
C ARG A 86 -11.54 8.98 20.49
N TYR A 87 -11.72 8.52 19.25
CA TYR A 87 -10.66 7.88 18.50
C TYR A 87 -9.53 8.87 18.15
N VAL A 88 -9.87 10.07 17.67
CA VAL A 88 -8.90 11.11 17.29
C VAL A 88 -8.13 11.61 18.51
N ASP A 89 -8.79 11.79 19.66
CA ASP A 89 -8.12 12.18 20.89
C ASP A 89 -7.14 11.10 21.36
N ALA A 90 -7.49 9.81 21.23
CA ALA A 90 -6.56 8.70 21.48
C ALA A 90 -5.39 8.70 20.48
N LEU A 91 -5.66 8.85 19.18
CA LEU A 91 -4.61 8.93 18.15
C LEU A 91 -3.62 10.07 18.43
N VAL A 92 -4.12 11.25 18.80
CA VAL A 92 -3.30 12.42 19.16
C VAL A 92 -2.46 12.14 20.42
N LEU A 93 -3.02 11.45 21.41
CA LEU A 93 -2.28 11.06 22.61
C LEU A 93 -1.14 10.07 22.27
N ASP A 94 -1.41 9.10 21.39
CA ASP A 94 -0.44 8.12 20.93
C ASP A 94 0.70 8.78 20.14
N LEU A 95 0.37 9.66 19.20
CA LEU A 95 1.34 10.50 18.47
C LEU A 95 2.26 11.26 19.43
N LYS A 96 1.70 11.91 20.46
CA LYS A 96 2.49 12.66 21.44
C LYS A 96 3.44 11.78 22.25
N ARG A 97 3.04 10.55 22.58
CA ARG A 97 3.90 9.61 23.30
C ARG A 97 5.06 9.15 22.45
N HIS A 98 4.80 8.78 21.20
CA HIS A 98 5.85 8.41 20.27
C HIS A 98 6.81 9.59 19.99
N ALA A 99 6.28 10.81 19.82
CA ALA A 99 7.09 12.01 19.68
C ALA A 99 8.02 12.28 20.87
N ALA A 100 7.64 11.85 22.08
CA ALA A 100 8.45 12.02 23.28
C ALA A 100 9.63 11.03 23.37
N THR A 101 9.64 9.98 22.55
CA THR A 101 10.78 9.06 22.46
C THR A 101 11.92 9.68 21.66
N ARG A 102 13.16 9.34 22.01
CA ARG A 102 14.35 9.88 21.33
C ARG A 102 14.37 9.49 19.84
N ARG A 103 13.93 8.27 19.52
CA ARG A 103 13.93 7.74 18.16
C ARG A 103 13.15 8.59 17.19
N TRP A 104 11.94 9.01 17.59
CA TRP A 104 11.04 9.74 16.70
C TRP A 104 11.12 11.25 16.88
N GLY A 105 11.34 11.75 18.11
CA GLY A 105 11.39 13.18 18.40
C GLY A 105 12.58 13.91 17.76
N ASN A 106 13.73 13.23 17.61
CA ASN A 106 14.94 13.81 17.02
C ASN A 106 15.07 13.56 15.51
N ALA A 107 14.41 12.52 15.00
CA ALA A 107 14.44 12.12 13.61
C ALA A 107 13.59 13.03 12.71
N ARG A 108 13.87 13.01 11.40
CA ARG A 108 13.06 13.76 10.43
C ARG A 108 11.92 12.90 9.88
N LEU A 109 10.71 13.42 9.97
CA LEU A 109 9.52 12.84 9.36
C LEU A 109 9.48 13.22 7.88
N ARG A 110 9.64 12.24 6.99
CA ARG A 110 9.70 12.43 5.52
C ARG A 110 8.36 12.24 4.82
N GLY A 111 7.39 11.58 5.48
CA GLY A 111 6.06 11.44 4.92
C GLY A 111 5.04 10.91 5.90
N VAL A 112 3.78 11.26 5.68
CA VAL A 112 2.61 10.81 6.43
C VAL A 112 1.53 10.38 5.46
N TYR A 113 0.97 9.20 5.66
CA TYR A 113 -0.16 8.70 4.89
C TYR A 113 -1.37 8.50 5.81
N ILE A 114 -2.42 9.29 5.60
CA ILE A 114 -3.65 9.26 6.40
C ILE A 114 -4.70 8.46 5.62
N GLY A 115 -4.95 7.22 6.03
CA GLY A 115 -5.72 6.26 5.24
C GLY A 115 -6.34 5.14 6.07
N GLY A 116 -6.55 3.97 5.47
CA GLY A 116 -7.10 2.79 6.14
C GLY A 116 -8.50 2.46 5.69
N GLY A 117 -9.50 2.76 6.51
CA GLY A 117 -10.89 2.75 6.07
C GLY A 117 -11.13 3.92 5.12
N THR A 118 -11.14 5.14 5.63
CA THR A 118 -11.25 6.35 4.81
C THR A 118 -10.71 7.56 5.57
N GLY A 119 -9.52 8.06 5.20
CA GLY A 119 -8.91 9.24 5.83
C GLY A 119 -9.77 10.50 5.69
N SER A 120 -10.30 10.74 4.48
CA SER A 120 -11.20 11.86 4.17
C SER A 120 -12.52 11.82 4.94
N LEU A 121 -12.81 10.78 5.72
CA LEU A 121 -14.02 10.77 6.53
C LEU A 121 -13.92 11.74 7.72
N LEU A 122 -12.70 11.99 8.20
CA LEU A 122 -12.42 12.91 9.30
C LEU A 122 -12.91 14.32 8.97
N GLU A 123 -13.69 14.92 9.86
CA GLU A 123 -14.07 16.33 9.77
C GLU A 123 -12.87 17.28 9.87
N ILE A 124 -13.07 18.54 9.46
CA ILE A 124 -12.03 19.58 9.50
C ILE A 124 -11.39 19.71 10.88
N SER A 125 -12.20 19.70 11.95
CA SER A 125 -11.73 19.77 13.34
C SER A 125 -10.81 18.61 13.72
N HIS A 126 -11.11 17.39 13.24
CA HIS A 126 -10.27 16.22 13.48
C HIS A 126 -8.95 16.30 12.71
N LEU A 127 -9.01 16.68 11.43
CA LEU A 127 -7.81 16.86 10.60
C LEU A 127 -6.91 17.94 11.20
N ASP A 128 -7.46 19.08 11.60
CA ASP A 128 -6.72 20.17 12.23
C ASP A 128 -6.01 19.72 13.51
N LYS A 129 -6.69 18.98 14.40
CA LYS A 129 -6.07 18.38 15.60
C LYS A 129 -4.87 17.50 15.26
N ILE A 130 -5.00 16.63 14.25
CA ILE A 130 -3.94 15.71 13.83
C ILE A 130 -2.77 16.49 13.21
N LEU A 131 -3.03 17.34 12.22
CA LEU A 131 -2.00 18.10 11.50
C LEU A 131 -1.25 19.09 12.41
N SER A 132 -1.97 19.73 13.35
CA SER A 132 -1.36 20.57 14.38
C SER A 132 -0.48 19.76 15.33
N THR A 133 -0.88 18.53 15.67
CA THR A 133 -0.05 17.63 16.48
C THR A 133 1.21 17.23 15.73
N LEU A 134 1.10 16.85 14.45
CA LEU A 134 2.25 16.51 13.61
C LEU A 134 3.25 17.67 13.55
N SER A 135 2.76 18.87 13.21
CA SER A 135 3.59 20.09 13.08
C SER A 135 4.27 20.51 14.38
N ARG A 136 3.62 20.29 15.52
CA ARG A 136 4.11 20.73 16.83
C ARG A 136 5.11 19.78 17.45
N TYR A 137 4.92 18.47 17.28
CA TYR A 137 5.64 17.45 18.04
C TYR A 137 6.67 16.67 17.22
N PHE A 138 6.62 16.73 15.89
CA PHE A 138 7.57 16.05 15.03
C PHE A 138 8.35 17.03 14.16
N ARG A 139 9.60 16.66 13.84
CA ARG A 139 10.43 17.43 12.92
C ARG A 139 10.12 17.02 11.49
N LEU A 140 9.16 17.70 10.86
CA LEU A 140 8.85 17.50 9.45
C LEU A 140 10.03 17.95 8.59
N ALA A 141 10.39 17.17 7.58
CA ALA A 141 11.30 17.63 6.54
C ALA A 141 10.63 18.69 5.65
N ASP A 142 11.41 19.59 5.07
CA ASP A 142 10.91 20.64 4.16
C ASP A 142 10.14 20.05 2.96
N ASP A 143 10.51 18.82 2.58
CA ASP A 143 9.98 18.07 1.46
C ASP A 143 9.01 16.96 1.89
N CYS A 144 8.50 17.00 3.13
CA CYS A 144 7.62 15.99 3.70
C CYS A 144 6.32 15.85 2.88
N GLU A 145 6.02 14.63 2.41
CA GLU A 145 4.75 14.33 1.73
C GLU A 145 3.68 13.96 2.75
N ILE A 146 2.57 14.69 2.78
CA ILE A 146 1.41 14.37 3.62
C ILE A 146 0.25 14.04 2.69
N THR A 147 -0.08 12.76 2.62
CA THR A 147 -1.19 12.23 1.82
C THR A 147 -2.45 12.08 2.65
N LEU A 148 -3.57 12.60 2.12
CA LEU A 148 -4.92 12.25 2.59
C LEU A 148 -5.57 11.29 1.59
N GLU A 149 -5.83 10.06 2.02
CA GLU A 149 -6.61 9.08 1.26
C GLU A 149 -8.10 9.34 1.46
N GLY A 150 -8.90 9.24 0.40
CA GLY A 150 -10.31 9.53 0.51
C GLY A 150 -11.26 9.01 -0.55
N ASN A 151 -12.54 9.18 -0.24
CA ASN A 151 -13.64 9.01 -1.16
C ASN A 151 -14.20 10.37 -1.57
N ALA A 152 -14.56 10.51 -2.85
CA ALA A 152 -15.07 11.75 -3.41
C ALA A 152 -16.23 12.39 -2.62
N LYS A 153 -17.13 11.57 -2.06
CA LYS A 153 -18.30 12.05 -1.32
C LYS A 153 -17.98 12.76 0.00
N ASP A 154 -16.76 12.64 0.51
CA ASP A 154 -16.38 13.24 1.79
C ASP A 154 -15.74 14.63 1.61
N PHE A 155 -15.63 15.12 0.38
CA PHE A 155 -15.16 16.47 0.07
C PHE A 155 -16.34 17.36 -0.28
N ASP A 156 -16.48 18.44 0.48
CA ASP A 156 -17.22 19.63 0.10
C ASP A 156 -16.25 20.80 -0.09
N LYS A 157 -16.80 21.95 -0.50
CA LYS A 157 -16.00 23.13 -0.82
C LYS A 157 -15.18 23.62 0.38
N GLU A 158 -15.79 23.60 1.57
CA GLU A 158 -15.13 24.06 2.79
C GLU A 158 -13.93 23.16 3.12
N LYS A 159 -14.12 21.85 3.04
CA LYS A 159 -13.06 20.88 3.28
C LYS A 159 -11.95 20.93 2.23
N ALA A 160 -12.30 21.08 0.96
CA ALA A 160 -11.30 21.23 -0.11
C ALA A 160 -10.40 22.45 0.13
N ILE A 161 -11.00 23.60 0.51
CA ILE A 161 -10.28 24.81 0.88
C ILE A 161 -9.41 24.59 2.12
N PHE A 162 -9.94 23.94 3.16
CA PHE A 162 -9.15 23.63 4.36
C PHE A 162 -7.94 22.78 4.03
N VAL A 163 -8.13 21.69 3.27
CA VAL A 163 -7.04 20.78 2.88
C VAL A 163 -5.98 21.52 2.07
N ALA A 164 -6.37 22.35 1.10
CA ALA A 164 -5.45 23.14 0.28
C ALA A 164 -4.64 24.18 1.07
N ASN A 165 -5.19 24.71 2.18
CA ASN A 165 -4.49 25.65 3.05
C ASN A 165 -3.78 24.98 4.24
N SER A 166 -3.82 23.65 4.31
CA SER A 166 -3.14 22.87 5.36
C SER A 166 -1.75 22.41 4.89
N ILE A 167 -1.07 21.62 5.72
CA ILE A 167 0.19 20.97 5.35
C ILE A 167 0.00 19.71 4.48
N ILE A 168 -1.24 19.30 4.21
CA ILE A 168 -1.54 18.22 3.25
C ILE A 168 -1.17 18.71 1.85
N ASN A 169 -0.31 17.97 1.16
CA ASN A 169 0.17 18.33 -0.18
C ASN A 169 -0.09 17.25 -1.23
N ARG A 170 -0.82 16.19 -0.86
CA ARG A 170 -1.17 15.09 -1.75
C ARG A 170 -2.51 14.45 -1.39
N ILE A 171 -3.29 14.10 -2.40
CA ILE A 171 -4.56 13.38 -2.24
C ILE A 171 -4.49 12.06 -2.99
N SER A 172 -4.97 10.97 -2.37
CA SER A 172 -5.24 9.70 -3.06
C SER A 172 -6.75 9.47 -3.06
N LEU A 173 -7.39 9.43 -4.23
CA LEU A 173 -8.82 9.18 -4.35
C LEU A 173 -9.13 7.85 -5.00
N GLY A 174 -9.96 7.06 -4.33
CA GLY A 174 -10.55 5.85 -4.87
C GLY A 174 -11.63 6.15 -5.90
N ALA A 175 -11.29 6.20 -7.20
CA ALA A 175 -12.27 6.40 -8.27
C ALA A 175 -12.87 5.07 -8.76
N GLN A 176 -12.02 4.04 -8.87
CA GLN A 176 -12.30 2.69 -9.37
C GLN A 176 -12.68 2.64 -10.86
N SER A 177 -13.70 3.38 -11.28
CA SER A 177 -14.14 3.57 -12.67
C SER A 177 -15.04 4.82 -12.76
N PHE A 178 -15.21 5.38 -13.96
CA PHE A 178 -16.19 6.42 -14.25
C PHE A 178 -17.46 5.87 -14.91
N GLN A 179 -17.60 4.55 -15.03
CA GLN A 179 -18.79 3.90 -15.61
C GLN A 179 -19.80 3.51 -14.51
N PRO A 180 -21.00 4.14 -14.46
CA PRO A 180 -22.00 3.89 -13.42
C PRO A 180 -22.38 2.42 -13.22
N GLU A 181 -22.51 1.68 -14.32
CA GLU A 181 -22.84 0.26 -14.36
C GLU A 181 -21.77 -0.60 -13.68
N VAL A 182 -20.50 -0.29 -13.91
CA VAL A 182 -19.36 -1.00 -13.30
C VAL A 182 -19.30 -0.69 -11.81
N LEU A 183 -19.42 0.59 -11.43
CA LEU A 183 -19.42 1.03 -10.03
C LEU A 183 -20.56 0.39 -9.22
N GLN A 184 -21.76 0.27 -9.80
CA GLN A 184 -22.90 -0.36 -9.15
C GLN A 184 -22.65 -1.84 -8.86
N ILE A 185 -22.00 -2.54 -9.79
CA ILE A 185 -21.67 -3.96 -9.65
C ILE A 185 -20.73 -4.20 -8.46
N VAL A 186 -19.67 -3.41 -8.33
CA VAL A 186 -18.72 -3.54 -7.20
C VAL A 186 -19.18 -2.85 -5.91
N GLY A 187 -20.30 -2.12 -5.97
CA GLY A 187 -20.92 -1.48 -4.81
C GLY A 187 -20.15 -0.26 -4.33
N SER A 188 -19.77 0.60 -5.27
CA SER A 188 -19.07 1.85 -5.00
C SER A 188 -19.86 2.75 -4.02
N PRO A 189 -19.18 3.46 -3.09
CA PRO A 189 -19.80 4.40 -2.17
C PRO A 189 -20.29 5.70 -2.81
N HIS A 190 -19.91 5.96 -4.06
CA HIS A 190 -20.14 7.20 -4.80
C HIS A 190 -20.48 6.91 -6.27
N LYS A 191 -20.97 7.95 -6.95
CA LYS A 191 -21.22 7.97 -8.40
C LYS A 191 -20.02 8.59 -9.11
N ALA A 192 -19.79 8.20 -10.37
CA ALA A 192 -18.73 8.74 -11.21
C ALA A 192 -18.68 10.28 -11.23
N GLN A 193 -19.84 10.95 -11.38
CA GLN A 193 -19.91 12.40 -11.38
C GLN A 193 -19.42 13.03 -10.07
N GLN A 194 -19.69 12.40 -8.93
CA GLN A 194 -19.22 12.91 -7.64
C GLN A 194 -17.69 12.89 -7.54
N THR A 195 -17.05 11.87 -8.14
CA THR A 195 -15.58 11.81 -8.24
C THR A 195 -15.04 12.92 -9.12
N ILE A 196 -15.64 13.16 -10.28
CA ILE A 196 -15.28 14.27 -11.18
C ILE A 196 -15.40 15.62 -10.46
N ASP A 197 -16.53 15.84 -9.77
CA ASP A 197 -16.80 17.09 -9.06
C ASP A 197 -15.82 17.33 -7.91
N ALA A 198 -15.51 16.29 -7.13
CA ALA A 198 -14.56 16.38 -6.03
C ALA A 198 -13.14 16.69 -6.51
N ILE A 199 -12.70 16.07 -7.62
CA ILE A 199 -11.38 16.35 -8.22
C ILE A 199 -11.29 17.80 -8.66
N ARG A 200 -12.30 18.29 -9.40
CA ARG A 200 -12.34 19.69 -9.85
C ARG A 200 -12.33 20.65 -8.66
N MET A 201 -13.11 20.34 -7.62
CA MET A 201 -13.14 21.15 -6.41
C MET A 201 -11.80 21.21 -5.68
N LEU A 202 -11.07 20.10 -5.61
CA LEU A 202 -9.71 20.06 -5.05
C LEU A 202 -8.72 20.85 -5.92
N GLN A 203 -8.79 20.71 -7.24
CA GLN A 203 -7.97 21.46 -8.20
C GLN A 203 -8.25 22.97 -8.11
N ASP A 204 -9.51 23.37 -8.08
CA ASP A 204 -9.94 24.76 -7.92
C ASP A 204 -9.48 25.37 -6.58
N ALA A 205 -9.37 24.54 -5.54
CA ALA A 205 -8.81 24.94 -4.25
C ALA A 205 -7.27 25.06 -4.26
N GLY A 206 -6.59 24.58 -5.31
CA GLY A 206 -5.13 24.65 -5.47
C GLY A 206 -4.37 23.35 -5.21
N ILE A 207 -5.06 22.23 -5.01
CA ILE A 207 -4.39 20.92 -4.89
C ILE A 207 -4.00 20.41 -6.27
N GLU A 208 -2.69 20.30 -6.49
CA GLU A 208 -2.16 19.79 -7.76
C GLU A 208 -1.85 18.30 -7.76
N HIS A 209 -1.38 17.75 -6.62
CA HIS A 209 -0.92 16.36 -6.54
C HIS A 209 -2.08 15.45 -6.14
N ILE A 210 -2.90 15.07 -7.12
CA ILE A 210 -4.00 14.12 -6.97
C ILE A 210 -3.61 12.80 -7.65
N GLN A 211 -3.49 11.74 -6.86
CA GLN A 211 -3.48 10.36 -7.33
C GLN A 211 -4.91 9.86 -7.47
N LEU A 212 -5.20 9.16 -8.57
CA LEU A 212 -6.41 8.35 -8.70
C LEU A 212 -6.11 6.85 -8.68
N ASP A 213 -6.87 6.14 -7.88
CA ASP A 213 -6.91 4.68 -7.85
C ASP A 213 -8.02 4.19 -8.78
N MET A 214 -7.64 3.46 -9.83
CA MET A 214 -8.54 2.87 -10.82
C MET A 214 -8.43 1.35 -10.78
N MET A 215 -9.52 0.65 -11.09
CA MET A 215 -9.55 -0.81 -11.15
C MET A 215 -9.96 -1.30 -12.54
N TYR A 216 -9.38 -2.41 -12.99
CA TYR A 216 -9.76 -3.05 -14.25
C TYR A 216 -10.09 -4.52 -14.04
N ASN A 217 -10.71 -5.19 -15.02
CA ASN A 217 -11.24 -6.56 -14.90
C ASN A 217 -12.36 -6.76 -13.84
N MET A 218 -13.11 -5.70 -13.54
CA MET A 218 -14.32 -5.81 -12.71
C MET A 218 -15.41 -6.61 -13.45
N PRO A 219 -16.36 -7.26 -12.77
CA PRO A 219 -17.42 -7.99 -13.44
C PRO A 219 -18.24 -7.08 -14.37
N GLY A 220 -18.40 -7.48 -15.64
CA GLY A 220 -19.06 -6.67 -16.67
C GLY A 220 -18.20 -5.54 -17.25
N HIS A 221 -16.95 -5.38 -16.83
CA HIS A 221 -16.04 -4.39 -17.37
C HIS A 221 -15.60 -4.77 -18.80
N THR A 222 -15.71 -3.84 -19.74
CA THR A 222 -15.38 -4.05 -21.16
C THR A 222 -14.25 -3.10 -21.58
N LEU A 223 -13.69 -3.32 -22.76
CA LEU A 223 -12.68 -2.43 -23.31
C LEU A 223 -13.25 -1.04 -23.64
N GLU A 224 -14.52 -0.95 -24.05
CA GLU A 224 -15.20 0.32 -24.32
C GLU A 224 -15.39 1.14 -23.04
N HIS A 225 -15.78 0.50 -21.94
CA HIS A 225 -15.83 1.13 -20.62
C HIS A 225 -14.47 1.72 -20.23
N TRP A 226 -13.40 0.94 -20.44
CA TRP A 226 -12.04 1.36 -20.11
C TRP A 226 -11.56 2.52 -20.98
N GLU A 227 -11.90 2.52 -22.28
CA GLU A 227 -11.62 3.65 -23.17
C GLU A 227 -12.34 4.94 -22.72
N LYS A 228 -13.61 4.83 -22.28
CA LYS A 228 -14.36 5.97 -21.73
C LYS A 228 -13.76 6.49 -20.43
N ASP A 229 -13.31 5.60 -19.54
CA ASP A 229 -12.62 5.98 -18.31
C ASP A 229 -11.34 6.78 -18.61
N PHE A 230 -10.55 6.38 -19.62
CA PHE A 230 -9.36 7.13 -20.03
C PHE A 230 -9.65 8.51 -20.61
N LYS A 231 -10.78 8.68 -21.33
CA LYS A 231 -11.21 10.01 -21.80
C LYS A 231 -11.45 10.95 -20.62
N VAL A 232 -12.15 10.47 -19.59
CA VAL A 232 -12.39 11.25 -18.37
C VAL A 232 -11.07 11.55 -17.64
N LEU A 233 -10.18 10.57 -17.49
CA LEU A 233 -8.86 10.79 -16.87
C LEU A 233 -8.02 11.86 -17.58
N HIS A 234 -8.04 11.85 -18.91
CA HIS A 234 -7.36 12.85 -19.73
C HIS A 234 -7.95 14.25 -19.52
N GLU A 235 -9.28 14.38 -19.56
CA GLU A 235 -9.99 15.65 -19.33
C GLU A 235 -9.76 16.23 -17.93
N LEU A 236 -9.57 15.37 -16.92
CA LEU A 236 -9.29 15.78 -15.55
C LEU A 236 -7.83 16.21 -15.30
N GLY A 237 -6.91 15.94 -16.24
CA GLY A 237 -5.50 16.33 -16.10
C GLY A 237 -4.80 15.67 -14.89
N ILE A 238 -5.15 14.43 -14.57
CA ILE A 238 -4.57 13.67 -13.45
C ILE A 238 -3.08 13.47 -13.68
N LYS A 239 -2.27 13.65 -12.62
CA LYS A 239 -0.80 13.61 -12.70
C LYS A 239 -0.21 12.30 -12.15
N HIS A 240 -1.01 11.51 -11.44
CA HIS A 240 -0.63 10.22 -10.88
C HIS A 240 -1.82 9.25 -10.96
N LEU A 241 -1.60 8.11 -11.60
CA LEU A 241 -2.57 7.03 -11.77
C LEU A 241 -2.02 5.75 -11.15
N THR A 242 -2.81 5.12 -10.28
CA THR A 242 -2.57 3.74 -9.82
C THR A 242 -3.65 2.84 -10.39
N THR A 243 -3.25 1.69 -10.96
CA THR A 243 -4.18 0.76 -11.61
C THR A 243 -4.14 -0.62 -10.97
N TYR A 244 -5.23 -1.05 -10.36
CA TYR A 244 -5.31 -2.36 -9.71
C TYR A 244 -6.07 -3.37 -10.57
N LEU A 245 -5.49 -4.57 -10.72
CA LEU A 245 -6.24 -5.70 -11.24
C LEU A 245 -7.30 -6.11 -10.23
N TYR A 246 -8.58 -6.01 -10.61
CA TYR A 246 -9.67 -6.46 -9.75
C TYR A 246 -9.61 -7.98 -9.56
N ARG A 247 -9.60 -8.39 -8.30
CA ARG A 247 -9.62 -9.79 -7.86
C ARG A 247 -10.76 -9.99 -6.89
N VAL A 248 -11.37 -11.17 -6.95
CA VAL A 248 -12.40 -11.57 -6.01
C VAL A 248 -11.71 -12.16 -4.78
N THR A 249 -11.66 -11.39 -3.70
CA THR A 249 -11.09 -11.88 -2.43
C THR A 249 -12.07 -12.87 -1.77
N PRO A 250 -11.60 -14.06 -1.34
CA PRO A 250 -12.44 -15.04 -0.63
C PRO A 250 -13.14 -14.44 0.57
N GLY A 251 -14.39 -14.85 0.84
CA GLY A 251 -15.20 -14.40 1.98
C GLY A 251 -15.81 -12.99 1.85
N THR A 252 -15.52 -12.27 0.77
CA THR A 252 -16.17 -10.98 0.51
C THR A 252 -17.63 -11.16 0.07
N ARG A 253 -18.42 -10.08 0.21
CA ARG A 253 -19.80 -10.05 -0.30
C ARG A 253 -19.83 -10.29 -1.81
N GLN A 254 -18.85 -9.80 -2.56
CA GLN A 254 -18.78 -10.03 -3.99
C GLN A 254 -18.64 -11.50 -4.34
N GLU A 255 -17.76 -12.24 -3.66
CA GLU A 255 -17.57 -13.67 -3.89
C GLU A 255 -18.90 -14.43 -3.77
N SER A 256 -19.68 -14.11 -2.72
CA SER A 256 -20.98 -14.72 -2.47
C SER A 256 -22.00 -14.39 -3.57
N LEU A 257 -21.99 -13.17 -4.11
CA LEU A 257 -22.86 -12.77 -5.22
C LEU A 257 -22.51 -13.49 -6.52
N ILE A 258 -21.21 -13.69 -6.79
CA ILE A 258 -20.72 -14.43 -7.96
C ILE A 258 -21.11 -15.91 -7.85
N LYS A 259 -20.85 -16.54 -6.69
CA LYS A 259 -21.24 -17.95 -6.44
C LYS A 259 -22.76 -18.17 -6.57
N ALA A 260 -23.56 -17.18 -6.20
CA ALA A 260 -25.02 -17.22 -6.35
C ALA A 260 -25.53 -16.88 -7.76
N GLY A 261 -24.64 -16.64 -8.74
CA GLY A 261 -25.02 -16.26 -10.11
C GLY A 261 -25.65 -14.87 -10.24
N LYS A 262 -25.58 -14.03 -9.19
CA LYS A 262 -26.16 -12.67 -9.18
C LYS A 262 -25.23 -11.63 -9.81
N VAL A 263 -23.94 -11.94 -9.90
CA VAL A 263 -22.91 -11.13 -10.57
C VAL A 263 -22.08 -12.06 -11.44
N ALA A 264 -21.67 -11.60 -12.62
CA ALA A 264 -20.81 -12.36 -13.50
C ALA A 264 -19.44 -12.66 -12.85
N PRO A 265 -18.78 -13.77 -13.20
CA PRO A 265 -17.39 -13.98 -12.82
C PRO A 265 -16.48 -12.92 -13.50
N VAL A 266 -15.30 -12.72 -12.92
CA VAL A 266 -14.23 -11.91 -13.53
C VAL A 266 -13.50 -12.74 -14.59
N ALA A 267 -12.87 -12.08 -15.57
CA ALA A 267 -12.03 -12.81 -16.52
C ALA A 267 -10.75 -13.32 -15.82
N ASP A 268 -10.20 -14.41 -16.33
CA ASP A 268 -8.90 -14.91 -15.90
C ASP A 268 -7.82 -13.85 -16.11
N ALA A 269 -6.89 -13.71 -15.16
CA ALA A 269 -5.86 -12.68 -15.19
C ALA A 269 -4.91 -12.80 -16.40
N GLU A 270 -4.80 -13.99 -17.00
CA GLU A 270 -4.02 -14.26 -18.22
C GLU A 270 -4.83 -14.16 -19.50
N SER A 271 -6.14 -13.91 -19.41
CA SER A 271 -7.00 -13.82 -20.57
C SER A 271 -6.60 -12.67 -21.50
N ALA A 272 -6.88 -12.83 -22.79
CA ALA A 272 -6.55 -11.83 -23.80
C ALA A 272 -7.16 -10.44 -23.51
N ILE A 273 -8.38 -10.40 -22.94
CA ILE A 273 -9.03 -9.14 -22.57
C ILE A 273 -8.29 -8.40 -21.46
N VAL A 274 -7.80 -9.11 -20.43
CA VAL A 274 -7.03 -8.50 -19.32
C VAL A 274 -5.69 -7.99 -19.83
N LYS A 275 -4.99 -8.76 -20.67
CA LYS A 275 -3.74 -8.31 -21.32
C LYS A 275 -3.96 -7.08 -22.22
N GLN A 276 -5.11 -7.00 -22.89
CA GLN A 276 -5.49 -5.84 -23.69
C GLN A 276 -5.75 -4.61 -22.81
N MET A 277 -6.47 -4.75 -21.70
CA MET A 277 -6.66 -3.66 -20.71
C MET A 277 -5.32 -3.13 -20.18
N GLN A 278 -4.37 -4.02 -19.85
CA GLN A 278 -3.01 -3.64 -19.44
C GLN A 278 -2.25 -2.88 -20.53
N THR A 279 -2.42 -3.29 -21.80
CA THR A 279 -1.83 -2.57 -22.93
C THR A 279 -2.42 -1.16 -23.08
N MET A 280 -3.73 -1.02 -22.89
CA MET A 280 -4.38 0.30 -22.91
C MET A 280 -3.90 1.21 -21.78
N ILE A 281 -3.66 0.67 -20.57
CA ILE A 281 -3.08 1.42 -19.44
C ILE A 281 -1.71 1.99 -19.83
N ARG A 282 -0.82 1.14 -20.36
CA ARG A 282 0.53 1.58 -20.78
C ARG A 282 0.48 2.63 -21.88
N GLN A 283 -0.43 2.46 -22.85
CA GLN A 283 -0.60 3.43 -23.93
C GLN A 283 -1.11 4.78 -23.39
N PHE A 284 -2.16 4.78 -22.56
CA PHE A 284 -2.67 5.98 -21.92
C PHE A 284 -1.58 6.70 -21.11
N ALA A 285 -0.83 5.96 -20.29
CA ALA A 285 0.25 6.53 -19.49
C ALA A 285 1.32 7.19 -20.36
N ALA A 286 1.75 6.52 -21.44
CA ALA A 286 2.73 7.06 -22.38
C ALA A 286 2.20 8.34 -23.07
N ASP A 287 0.95 8.34 -23.54
CA ASP A 287 0.32 9.49 -24.20
C ASP A 287 0.14 10.67 -23.23
N ALA A 288 -0.09 10.40 -21.95
CA ALA A 288 -0.17 11.40 -20.88
C ALA A 288 1.22 11.86 -20.38
N GLY A 289 2.32 11.31 -20.90
CA GLY A 289 3.69 11.62 -20.43
C GLY A 289 4.04 11.03 -19.06
N MET A 290 3.23 10.09 -18.56
CA MET A 290 3.48 9.37 -17.32
C MET A 290 4.43 8.20 -17.56
N HIS A 291 5.28 7.92 -16.57
CA HIS A 291 6.14 6.75 -16.57
C HIS A 291 5.74 5.78 -15.46
N ASN A 292 5.90 4.48 -15.73
CA ASN A 292 5.65 3.44 -14.76
C ASN A 292 6.84 3.31 -13.80
N TYR A 293 6.83 4.13 -12.75
CA TYR A 293 7.96 4.24 -11.80
C TYR A 293 7.96 3.12 -10.76
N MET A 294 6.79 2.54 -10.47
CA MET A 294 6.60 1.47 -9.50
C MET A 294 5.47 0.55 -9.98
N TYR A 295 5.46 -0.70 -9.55
CA TYR A 295 4.47 -1.70 -9.93
C TYR A 295 3.04 -1.16 -9.84
N GLU A 296 2.31 -1.14 -10.96
CA GLU A 296 0.93 -0.59 -11.06
C GLU A 296 0.78 0.94 -10.82
N HIS A 297 1.85 1.67 -10.55
CA HIS A 297 1.88 3.13 -10.37
C HIS A 297 2.50 3.86 -11.56
N TYR A 298 1.80 4.89 -12.05
CA TYR A 298 2.20 5.73 -13.17
C TYR A 298 2.10 7.18 -12.75
N ALA A 299 3.15 7.97 -12.96
CA ALA A 299 3.14 9.39 -12.61
C ALA A 299 3.91 10.23 -13.62
N LEU A 300 3.54 11.51 -13.71
CA LEU A 300 4.43 12.52 -14.28
C LEU A 300 5.68 12.66 -13.40
N PRO A 301 6.86 12.99 -13.97
CA PRO A 301 8.04 13.29 -13.19
C PRO A 301 7.77 14.35 -12.11
N GLY A 302 8.11 14.04 -10.85
CA GLY A 302 7.87 14.92 -9.69
C GLY A 302 6.53 14.68 -8.97
N TYR A 303 5.67 13.80 -9.48
CA TYR A 303 4.38 13.41 -8.86
C TYR A 303 4.38 11.95 -8.37
N GLU A 304 5.54 11.32 -8.28
CA GLU A 304 5.71 10.01 -7.65
C GLU A 304 5.44 10.12 -6.15
N SER A 305 4.91 9.05 -5.53
CA SER A 305 4.73 9.05 -4.07
C SER A 305 6.07 8.98 -3.34
N ARG A 306 6.39 10.03 -2.59
CA ARG A 306 7.55 10.06 -1.69
C ARG A 306 7.37 9.11 -0.52
N TYR A 307 6.14 8.96 0.01
CA TYR A 307 5.86 8.00 1.06
C TYR A 307 6.25 6.57 0.64
N ASN A 308 5.87 6.16 -0.58
CA ASN A 308 6.27 4.86 -1.13
C ASN A 308 7.78 4.78 -1.35
N HIS A 309 8.41 5.86 -1.84
CA HIS A 309 9.86 5.91 -2.03
C HIS A 309 10.63 5.63 -0.72
N TRP A 310 10.26 6.33 0.37
CA TRP A 310 10.89 6.13 1.67
C TRP A 310 10.65 4.73 2.23
N THR A 311 9.41 4.23 2.18
CA THR A 311 9.05 2.92 2.76
C THR A 311 9.61 1.73 1.99
N MET A 312 9.69 1.83 0.66
CA MET A 312 9.97 0.69 -0.21
C MET A 312 11.33 0.77 -0.89
N LYS A 313 11.72 1.93 -1.44
CA LYS A 313 13.02 2.07 -2.12
C LYS A 313 14.16 2.26 -1.12
N GLU A 314 14.00 3.21 -0.20
CA GLU A 314 15.00 3.50 0.84
C GLU A 314 14.85 2.58 2.07
N CYS A 315 13.73 1.86 2.19
CA CYS A 315 13.45 0.92 3.29
C CYS A 315 13.64 1.52 4.69
N VAL A 316 13.29 2.80 4.88
CA VAL A 316 13.42 3.45 6.19
C VAL A 316 12.38 2.94 7.20
N ASP A 317 12.54 3.33 8.46
CA ASP A 317 11.55 3.04 9.49
C ASP A 317 10.18 3.64 9.11
N ALA A 318 9.11 2.87 9.35
CA ALA A 318 7.73 3.25 9.12
C ALA A 318 6.92 3.03 10.40
N LEU A 319 6.36 4.10 10.96
CA LEU A 319 5.60 4.05 12.21
C LEU A 319 4.08 4.10 11.92
N GLY A 320 3.39 3.00 12.22
CA GLY A 320 1.95 2.87 12.06
C GLY A 320 1.20 3.24 13.34
N PHE A 321 0.11 3.98 13.20
CA PHE A 321 -0.80 4.35 14.28
C PHE A 321 -2.22 3.92 13.97
N GLY A 322 -2.99 3.64 15.03
CA GLY A 322 -4.39 3.29 14.93
C GLY A 322 -4.66 1.82 14.59
N PRO A 323 -5.92 1.38 14.71
CA PRO A 323 -6.30 -0.01 14.57
C PRO A 323 -5.94 -0.62 13.21
N GLY A 324 -5.38 -1.83 13.23
CA GLY A 324 -4.97 -2.56 12.03
C GLY A 324 -3.72 -2.02 11.33
N ALA A 325 -3.08 -0.97 11.84
CA ALA A 325 -1.84 -0.46 11.29
C ALA A 325 -0.65 -1.42 11.51
N TYR A 326 0.29 -1.40 10.58
CA TYR A 326 1.59 -2.06 10.72
C TYR A 326 2.71 -1.02 10.77
N SER A 327 3.73 -1.31 11.56
CA SER A 327 4.99 -0.58 11.58
C SER A 327 6.14 -1.47 11.11
N PHE A 328 7.22 -0.84 10.65
CA PHE A 328 8.53 -1.44 10.49
C PHE A 328 9.53 -0.56 11.24
N ILE A 329 10.02 -1.03 12.38
CA ILE A 329 10.85 -0.25 13.31
C ILE A 329 12.07 -1.09 13.65
N ASN A 330 13.26 -0.56 13.41
CA ASN A 330 14.52 -1.20 13.80
C ASN A 330 14.62 -2.66 13.33
N GLN A 331 14.38 -2.90 12.03
CA GLN A 331 14.40 -4.23 11.44
C GLN A 331 13.34 -5.19 12.03
N ARG A 332 12.25 -4.68 12.57
CA ARG A 332 11.15 -5.51 13.07
C ARG A 332 9.82 -4.97 12.61
N ARG A 333 8.93 -5.87 12.18
CA ARG A 333 7.55 -5.53 11.88
C ARG A 333 6.71 -5.64 13.13
N THR A 334 5.80 -4.70 13.36
CA THR A 334 4.81 -4.78 14.43
C THR A 334 3.43 -4.46 13.89
N GLY A 335 2.38 -4.98 14.52
CA GLY A 335 1.00 -4.71 14.14
C GLY A 335 0.14 -4.33 15.34
N ILE A 336 -0.81 -3.42 15.10
CA ILE A 336 -1.79 -2.95 16.09
C ILE A 336 -3.09 -3.74 15.91
N SER A 337 -3.80 -3.99 17.02
CA SER A 337 -5.08 -4.69 17.01
C SER A 337 -6.08 -4.00 16.09
N LYS A 338 -6.98 -4.79 15.49
CA LYS A 338 -8.12 -4.27 14.72
C LYS A 338 -9.27 -3.79 15.61
N ASP A 339 -9.25 -4.13 16.89
CA ASP A 339 -10.28 -3.68 17.82
C ASP A 339 -10.01 -2.22 18.22
N VAL A 340 -10.91 -1.32 17.80
CA VAL A 340 -10.79 0.13 18.02
C VAL A 340 -10.85 0.47 19.51
N GLU A 341 -11.73 -0.16 20.28
CA GLU A 341 -11.85 0.10 21.71
C GLU A 341 -10.65 -0.45 22.48
N ARG A 342 -10.11 -1.61 22.07
CA ARG A 342 -8.84 -2.11 22.62
C ARG A 342 -7.70 -1.13 22.39
N TYR A 343 -7.59 -0.55 21.19
CA TYR A 343 -6.60 0.48 20.88
C TYR A 343 -6.77 1.73 21.76
N ILE A 344 -7.98 2.29 21.82
CA ILE A 344 -8.28 3.49 22.62
C ILE A 344 -7.95 3.24 24.11
N ASN A 345 -8.31 2.08 24.64
CA ASN A 345 -8.03 1.72 26.03
C ASN A 345 -6.53 1.57 26.30
N ALA A 346 -5.79 0.88 25.42
CA ALA A 346 -4.34 0.73 25.55
C ALA A 346 -3.64 2.10 25.56
N VAL A 347 -4.00 2.97 24.61
CA VAL A 347 -3.48 4.34 24.58
C VAL A 347 -3.89 5.09 25.84
N THR A 348 -5.15 5.08 26.26
CA THR A 348 -5.58 5.84 27.45
C THR A 348 -4.84 5.40 28.72
N ASN A 349 -4.61 4.09 28.88
CA ASN A 349 -3.97 3.52 30.06
C ASN A 349 -2.45 3.69 30.12
N GLY A 350 -1.78 4.03 29.02
CA GLY A 350 -0.30 4.02 28.98
C GLY A 350 0.29 2.69 28.54
N ASP A 351 -0.54 1.76 28.06
CA ASP A 351 -0.11 0.43 27.66
C ASP A 351 0.49 0.43 26.24
N ASN A 352 1.19 -0.65 25.89
CA ASN A 352 1.71 -0.85 24.55
C ASN A 352 0.57 -1.13 23.56
N THR A 353 0.62 -0.50 22.38
CA THR A 353 -0.38 -0.67 21.31
C THR A 353 -0.04 -1.81 20.34
N PHE A 354 1.21 -2.26 20.30
CA PHE A 354 1.63 -3.36 19.44
C PHE A 354 1.14 -4.72 19.97
N THR A 355 0.29 -5.39 19.21
CA THR A 355 -0.31 -6.68 19.57
C THR A 355 0.22 -7.85 18.76
N THR A 356 1.02 -7.59 17.73
CA THR A 356 1.72 -8.61 16.94
C THR A 356 3.12 -8.11 16.57
N ALA A 357 4.07 -9.02 16.37
CA ALA A 357 5.42 -8.69 15.93
C ALA A 357 6.04 -9.80 15.07
N SER A 358 6.92 -9.44 14.14
CA SER A 358 7.81 -10.40 13.47
C SER A 358 9.02 -10.68 14.35
N ILE A 359 9.84 -11.67 13.97
CA ILE A 359 11.25 -11.71 14.42
C ILE A 359 11.98 -10.44 13.97
N GLN A 360 13.08 -10.09 14.65
CA GLN A 360 14.00 -9.08 14.11
C GLN A 360 14.73 -9.66 12.91
N LEU A 361 14.87 -8.87 11.85
CA LEU A 361 15.52 -9.36 10.63
C LEU A 361 16.98 -9.64 10.92
N THR A 362 17.43 -10.81 10.48
CA THR A 362 18.85 -11.09 10.34
C THR A 362 19.43 -10.24 9.20
N PRO A 363 20.76 -10.05 9.13
CA PRO A 363 21.39 -9.35 8.00
C PRO A 363 20.97 -9.93 6.64
N LYS A 364 20.81 -11.26 6.54
CA LYS A 364 20.33 -11.94 5.32
C LYS A 364 18.91 -11.51 4.95
N LEU A 365 17.97 -11.59 5.89
CA LEU A 365 16.56 -11.22 5.64
C LEU A 365 16.42 -9.73 5.32
N SER A 366 17.24 -8.87 5.95
CA SER A 366 17.26 -7.43 5.67
C SER A 366 17.71 -7.14 4.23
N LYS A 367 18.78 -7.81 3.76
CA LYS A 367 19.23 -7.74 2.36
C LYS A 367 18.15 -8.24 1.39
N GLN A 368 17.54 -9.39 1.65
CA GLN A 368 16.47 -9.95 0.81
C GLN A 368 15.27 -9.01 0.73
N ARG A 369 14.84 -8.45 1.87
CA ARG A 369 13.76 -7.45 1.94
C ARG A 369 14.03 -6.27 1.01
N TYR A 370 15.25 -5.73 1.05
CA TYR A 370 15.64 -4.64 0.17
C TYR A 370 15.53 -5.01 -1.30
N MET A 371 16.06 -6.17 -1.71
CA MET A 371 15.97 -6.65 -3.09
C MET A 371 14.50 -6.75 -3.54
N ILE A 372 13.65 -7.39 -2.72
CA ILE A 372 12.23 -7.59 -3.02
C ILE A 372 11.50 -6.24 -3.18
N PHE A 373 11.75 -5.30 -2.27
CA PHE A 373 11.03 -4.02 -2.26
C PHE A 373 11.51 -3.10 -3.39
N ASN A 374 12.80 -3.10 -3.71
CA ASN A 374 13.34 -2.35 -4.84
C ASN A 374 12.85 -2.90 -6.20
N LEU A 375 12.58 -4.21 -6.29
CA LEU A 375 11.94 -4.79 -7.49
C LEU A 375 10.52 -4.26 -7.76
N LEU A 376 9.84 -3.65 -6.78
CA LEU A 376 8.61 -2.89 -7.04
C LEU A 376 8.88 -1.69 -7.95
N TYR A 377 10.07 -1.10 -7.91
CA TYR A 377 10.53 -0.02 -8.80
C TYR A 377 11.21 -0.52 -10.06
N TYR A 378 11.20 -1.85 -10.29
CA TYR A 378 11.89 -2.50 -11.40
C TYR A 378 13.41 -2.25 -11.42
N ARG A 379 13.99 -1.80 -10.30
CA ARG A 379 15.39 -1.36 -10.22
C ARG A 379 15.94 -1.63 -8.83
N ILE A 380 17.22 -2.00 -8.74
CA ILE A 380 17.94 -2.18 -7.47
C ILE A 380 19.16 -1.26 -7.50
N ASP A 381 19.24 -0.35 -6.53
CA ASP A 381 20.34 0.61 -6.38
C ASP A 381 21.54 -0.05 -5.68
N LYS A 382 22.65 -0.20 -6.42
CA LYS A 382 23.86 -0.86 -5.90
C LYS A 382 24.58 0.00 -4.86
N ALA A 383 24.53 1.32 -4.99
CA ALA A 383 25.22 2.23 -4.09
C ALA A 383 24.54 2.26 -2.73
N HIS A 384 23.20 2.38 -2.71
CA HIS A 384 22.43 2.28 -1.47
C HIS A 384 22.68 0.92 -0.79
N TYR A 385 22.64 -0.18 -1.55
CA TYR A 385 22.90 -1.51 -0.99
C TYR A 385 24.28 -1.61 -0.32
N ARG A 386 25.34 -1.20 -1.04
CA ARG A 386 26.71 -1.18 -0.51
C ARG A 386 26.83 -0.28 0.72
N GLN A 387 26.15 0.86 0.74
CA GLN A 387 26.15 1.77 1.89
C GLN A 387 25.52 1.12 3.12
N ALA A 388 24.38 0.43 2.95
CA ALA A 388 23.63 -0.20 4.02
C ALA A 388 24.33 -1.45 4.61
N TRP A 389 24.86 -2.35 3.76
CA TRP A 389 25.38 -3.65 4.22
C TRP A 389 26.89 -3.84 4.09
N LYS A 390 27.62 -2.88 3.50
CA LYS A 390 29.07 -2.97 3.25
C LYS A 390 29.49 -4.19 2.41
N THR A 391 28.57 -4.71 1.61
CA THR A 391 28.77 -5.80 0.66
C THR A 391 28.14 -5.43 -0.68
N GLU A 392 28.50 -6.15 -1.74
CA GLU A 392 27.88 -5.97 -3.06
C GLU A 392 26.65 -6.88 -3.19
N CYS A 393 25.53 -6.32 -3.68
CA CYS A 393 24.32 -7.11 -3.93
C CYS A 393 24.54 -8.21 -4.98
N TYR A 394 25.46 -7.98 -5.94
CA TYR A 394 25.84 -9.01 -6.90
C TYR A 394 26.44 -10.23 -6.20
N ASP A 395 27.38 -10.03 -5.28
CA ASP A 395 28.06 -11.14 -4.61
C ASP A 395 27.12 -11.90 -3.67
N ASP A 396 26.27 -11.17 -2.93
CA ASP A 396 25.30 -11.77 -2.01
C ASP A 396 24.22 -12.60 -2.73
N PHE A 397 23.88 -12.26 -3.98
CA PHE A 397 22.80 -12.89 -4.75
C PHE A 397 23.22 -13.38 -6.14
N LYS A 398 24.50 -13.72 -6.31
CA LYS A 398 25.14 -13.99 -7.61
C LYS A 398 24.37 -14.99 -8.47
N SER A 399 24.02 -16.13 -7.88
CA SER A 399 23.33 -17.22 -8.59
C SER A 399 21.97 -16.77 -9.14
N ILE A 400 21.20 -15.99 -8.36
CA ILE A 400 19.89 -15.47 -8.76
C ILE A 400 20.08 -14.44 -9.88
N ILE A 401 20.98 -13.47 -9.68
CA ILE A 401 21.19 -12.37 -10.64
C ILE A 401 21.73 -12.90 -11.98
N ASP A 402 22.71 -13.80 -11.97
CA ASP A 402 23.23 -14.43 -13.19
C ASP A 402 22.12 -15.17 -13.95
N GLY A 403 21.23 -15.87 -13.23
CA GLY A 403 20.08 -16.53 -13.81
C GLY A 403 19.11 -15.55 -14.48
N LEU A 404 18.77 -14.46 -13.79
CA LEU A 404 17.87 -13.43 -14.32
C LEU A 404 18.45 -12.70 -15.53
N ILE A 405 19.76 -12.43 -15.55
CA ILE A 405 20.45 -11.81 -16.69
C ILE A 405 20.49 -12.76 -17.88
N ARG A 406 20.88 -14.03 -17.65
CA ARG A 406 20.91 -15.06 -18.70
C ARG A 406 19.54 -15.22 -19.37
N ASP A 407 18.47 -15.12 -18.60
CA ASP A 407 17.10 -15.29 -19.09
C ASP A 407 16.49 -13.96 -19.62
N ASN A 408 17.30 -12.90 -19.75
CA ASN A 408 16.90 -11.56 -20.22
C ASN A 408 15.74 -10.94 -19.43
N LEU A 409 15.67 -11.23 -18.12
CA LEU A 409 14.69 -10.65 -17.20
C LEU A 409 15.27 -9.44 -16.44
N MET A 410 16.59 -9.34 -16.37
CA MET A 410 17.31 -8.28 -15.69
C MET A 410 18.53 -7.88 -16.51
N GLN A 411 18.89 -6.61 -16.44
CA GLN A 411 20.11 -6.05 -17.01
C GLN A 411 20.98 -5.51 -15.88
N ASP A 412 22.27 -5.75 -16.02
CA ASP A 412 23.29 -5.15 -15.18
C ASP A 412 23.80 -3.84 -15.80
N THR A 413 23.82 -2.76 -15.00
CA THR A 413 24.43 -1.48 -15.35
C THR A 413 25.49 -1.10 -14.33
N GLU A 414 26.23 -0.01 -14.54
CA GLU A 414 27.24 0.42 -13.58
C GLU A 414 26.64 0.70 -12.18
N THR A 415 25.46 1.32 -12.14
CA THR A 415 24.86 1.83 -10.89
C THR A 415 23.69 1.01 -10.38
N GLU A 416 22.97 0.31 -11.26
CA GLU A 416 21.72 -0.38 -10.92
C GLU A 416 21.62 -1.75 -11.58
N PHE A 417 20.85 -2.65 -10.97
CA PHE A 417 20.21 -3.74 -11.73
C PHE A 417 18.82 -3.27 -12.16
N ILE A 418 18.50 -3.45 -13.44
CA ILE A 418 17.23 -2.97 -14.04
C ILE A 418 16.46 -4.16 -14.57
N VAL A 419 15.19 -4.32 -14.18
CA VAL A 419 14.28 -5.31 -14.74
C VAL A 419 13.94 -4.90 -16.18
N THR A 420 14.13 -5.81 -17.12
CA THR A 420 13.88 -5.57 -18.55
C THR A 420 12.37 -5.51 -18.83
N GLU A 421 11.96 -5.02 -20.00
CA GLU A 421 10.53 -5.04 -20.40
C GLU A 421 9.91 -6.46 -20.36
N PRO A 422 10.58 -7.53 -20.88
CA PRO A 422 10.12 -8.90 -20.64
C PRO A 422 10.09 -9.27 -19.15
N GLY A 423 11.08 -8.83 -18.37
CA GLY A 423 11.16 -9.04 -16.92
C GLY A 423 9.99 -8.45 -16.15
N LYS A 424 9.47 -7.29 -16.55
CA LYS A 424 8.32 -6.65 -15.90
C LYS A 424 7.07 -7.52 -15.92
N ASN A 425 6.88 -8.36 -16.94
CA ASN A 425 5.78 -9.31 -17.00
C ASN A 425 5.90 -10.42 -15.93
N TRP A 426 7.11 -10.69 -15.45
CA TRP A 426 7.42 -11.72 -14.47
C TRP A 426 7.92 -11.12 -13.14
N SER A 427 7.69 -9.83 -12.88
CA SER A 427 8.27 -9.11 -11.74
C SER A 427 8.02 -9.81 -10.40
N GLN A 428 6.83 -10.37 -10.21
CA GLN A 428 6.46 -11.07 -8.99
C GLN A 428 7.14 -12.43 -8.87
N ASN A 429 7.32 -13.17 -9.96
CA ASN A 429 8.17 -14.38 -9.96
C ASN A 429 9.64 -14.02 -9.65
N ILE A 430 10.15 -12.93 -10.22
CA ILE A 430 11.51 -12.44 -9.95
C ILE A 430 11.66 -12.11 -8.46
N MET A 431 10.68 -11.44 -7.84
CA MET A 431 10.70 -11.17 -6.39
C MET A 431 10.78 -12.47 -5.57
N LEU A 432 10.04 -13.52 -5.94
CA LEU A 432 10.05 -14.80 -5.24
C LEU A 432 11.43 -15.50 -5.26
N GLU A 433 12.28 -15.23 -6.24
CA GLU A 433 13.65 -15.76 -6.27
C GLU A 433 14.45 -15.33 -5.03
N PHE A 434 14.18 -14.12 -4.51
CA PHE A 434 14.89 -13.52 -3.39
C PHE A 434 14.31 -13.88 -2.02
N PHE A 435 13.10 -14.46 -1.97
CA PHE A 435 12.48 -14.84 -0.71
C PHE A 435 13.27 -16.00 -0.05
N ASP A 436 13.38 -15.92 1.27
CA ASP A 436 14.05 -16.94 2.09
C ASP A 436 13.28 -18.26 2.14
N ASP A 437 13.98 -19.39 2.13
CA ASP A 437 13.35 -20.70 2.06
C ASP A 437 12.49 -21.03 3.31
N SER A 438 12.80 -20.43 4.46
CA SER A 438 12.01 -20.61 5.70
C SER A 438 10.54 -20.25 5.54
N MET A 439 10.21 -19.38 4.58
CA MET A 439 8.85 -18.97 4.22
C MET A 439 7.99 -20.14 3.71
N TRP A 440 8.61 -21.13 3.07
CA TRP A 440 7.92 -22.32 2.54
C TRP A 440 7.89 -23.48 3.54
N GLU A 441 8.76 -23.43 4.54
CA GLU A 441 8.91 -24.48 5.55
C GLU A 441 8.00 -24.22 6.78
N ASN A 442 7.66 -22.96 7.05
CA ASN A 442 6.87 -22.59 8.23
C ASN A 442 5.35 -22.70 8.03
N SER A 443 4.84 -23.93 8.04
CA SER A 443 3.39 -24.20 7.92
C SER A 443 2.55 -23.67 9.09
N GLN A 444 3.15 -23.30 10.23
CA GLN A 444 2.43 -22.71 11.36
C GLN A 444 2.22 -21.19 11.22
N ALA A 445 3.20 -20.45 10.69
CA ALA A 445 3.02 -19.02 10.41
C ALA A 445 1.93 -18.74 9.37
N LEU A 446 1.80 -19.63 8.35
CA LEU A 446 0.68 -19.61 7.40
C LEU A 446 -0.69 -19.90 8.05
N LYS A 447 -0.71 -20.54 9.24
CA LYS A 447 -1.94 -20.90 9.99
C LYS A 447 -2.27 -19.95 11.14
N GLN A 448 -1.28 -19.29 11.75
CA GLN A 448 -1.45 -18.34 12.88
C GLN A 448 -1.83 -16.92 12.43
N GLN A 449 -1.91 -16.69 11.12
CA GLN A 449 -2.18 -15.42 10.46
C GLN A 449 -3.64 -14.90 10.58
N GLN A 450 -4.39 -15.30 11.63
CA GLN A 450 -5.81 -14.98 11.82
C GLN A 450 -6.12 -13.47 11.92
N SER A 451 -5.13 -12.61 12.17
CA SER A 451 -5.30 -11.16 12.32
C SER A 451 -5.09 -10.33 11.04
N SER A 452 -4.64 -10.89 9.90
CA SER A 452 -4.28 -10.14 8.66
C SER A 452 -5.10 -10.59 7.41
N TRP A 453 -6.39 -10.82 7.60
CA TRP A 453 -7.28 -11.43 6.61
C TRP A 453 -7.36 -10.74 5.22
N ALA A 454 -7.15 -9.42 5.13
CA ALA A 454 -7.14 -8.70 3.84
C ALA A 454 -6.02 -9.14 2.90
N MET A 455 -4.89 -9.54 3.48
CA MET A 455 -3.63 -9.74 2.80
C MET A 455 -3.33 -11.25 2.69
N ASN A 456 -3.58 -12.01 3.75
CA ASN A 456 -2.99 -13.34 3.92
C ASN A 456 -3.44 -14.43 2.95
N ASN A 457 -4.65 -14.36 2.37
CA ASN A 457 -5.12 -15.43 1.47
C ASN A 457 -4.17 -15.65 0.29
N HIS A 458 -3.58 -14.57 -0.25
CA HIS A 458 -2.65 -14.68 -1.37
C HIS A 458 -1.30 -15.30 -0.97
N MET A 459 -0.80 -14.99 0.24
CA MET A 459 0.42 -15.63 0.75
C MET A 459 0.18 -17.09 1.14
N ILE A 460 -1.02 -17.42 1.62
CA ILE A 460 -1.47 -18.81 1.82
C ILE A 460 -1.54 -19.55 0.48
N ASP A 461 -2.12 -18.94 -0.56
CA ASP A 461 -2.21 -19.55 -1.90
C ASP A 461 -0.82 -19.77 -2.51
N ILE A 462 0.10 -18.82 -2.34
CA ILE A 462 1.50 -18.96 -2.78
C ILE A 462 2.21 -20.07 -1.99
N GLY A 463 2.06 -20.07 -0.66
CA GLY A 463 2.63 -21.07 0.25
C GLY A 463 2.00 -22.46 0.12
N ALA A 464 0.84 -22.59 -0.52
CA ALA A 464 0.21 -23.88 -0.82
C ALA A 464 0.98 -24.67 -1.89
N SER A 465 1.85 -24.02 -2.65
CA SER A 465 2.75 -24.64 -3.61
C SER A 465 4.21 -24.49 -3.18
N LYS A 466 5.05 -25.48 -3.54
CA LYS A 466 6.49 -25.39 -3.27
C LYS A 466 7.14 -24.27 -4.09
N LYS A 467 8.26 -23.73 -3.60
CA LYS A 467 9.02 -22.68 -4.30
C LYS A 467 9.36 -23.06 -5.74
N GLU A 468 9.74 -24.33 -5.98
CA GLU A 468 10.10 -24.83 -7.31
C GLU A 468 8.94 -24.80 -8.31
N PHE A 469 7.68 -24.86 -7.84
CA PHE A 469 6.52 -24.73 -8.72
C PHE A 469 6.48 -23.33 -9.36
N TRP A 470 6.70 -22.29 -8.57
CA TRP A 470 6.66 -20.90 -9.03
C TRP A 470 7.91 -20.50 -9.82
N LEU A 471 9.06 -21.08 -9.47
CA LEU A 471 10.36 -20.72 -10.07
C LEU A 471 10.79 -21.65 -11.21
N ALA A 472 9.99 -22.67 -11.54
CA ALA A 472 10.27 -23.56 -12.67
C ALA A 472 10.39 -22.76 -13.98
N ARG A 473 11.55 -22.88 -14.64
CA ARG A 473 11.83 -22.28 -15.95
C ARG A 473 11.41 -23.21 -17.09
N MET A 474 11.03 -22.64 -18.23
CA MET A 474 10.60 -23.36 -19.44
C MET A 474 11.73 -24.20 -20.07
#